data_AF-A0A1C5DMG6-F1
#
_entry.id   AF-A0A1C5DMG6-F1
#
_cell.length_a   1.000
_cell.length_b   1.000
_cell.length_c   1.000
_cell.angle_alpha   90.00
_cell.angle_beta   90.00
_cell.angle_gamma   90.00
#
_symmetry.space_group_name_H-M   'P 1'
#
loop_
_entity.id
_entity.type
_entity.pdbx_description
1 polymer ?
#
loop_
_entity_poly.entity_id
_entity_poly.type
_entity_poly.pdbx_seq_one_letter_code
_entity_poly.pdbx_strand_id
1 'polypeptide(L)' 'MNLAFVESPVQLLNVLEWVHTQGGDDPAATTVVVLPPVDPMSRGQLRRMAELARDEGITVRWQEARGESGAP' A
#
# COMPACT_ATOMS: atom_id res chain seq x y z
N MET A 1 1.56 4.36 -15.89
CA MET A 1 1.29 3.46 -14.75
C MET A 1 2.36 3.70 -13.72
N ASN A 2 1.97 4.10 -12.51
CA ASN A 2 2.87 4.42 -11.40
C ASN A 2 2.89 3.26 -10.39
N LEU A 3 4.03 3.06 -9.73
CA LEU A 3 4.17 2.07 -8.66
C LEU A 3 4.62 2.79 -7.39
N ALA A 4 3.87 2.61 -6.31
CA ALA A 4 4.17 3.21 -5.01
C ALA A 4 4.36 2.13 -3.95
N PHE A 5 5.41 2.23 -3.14
CA PHE A 5 5.67 1.30 -2.04
C PHE A 5 5.34 1.98 -0.71
N VAL A 6 4.64 1.27 0.16
CA VAL A 6 4.23 1.78 1.49
C VAL A 6 4.46 0.74 2.57
N GLU A 7 5.02 1.16 3.69
CA GLU A 7 5.29 0.32 4.86
C GLU A 7 4.54 0.80 6.12
N SER A 8 3.81 1.92 6.01
CA SER A 8 3.06 2.51 7.12
C SER A 8 1.77 3.17 6.66
N PRO A 9 0.79 3.36 7.56
CA PRO A 9 -0.46 4.04 7.24
C PRO A 9 -0.27 5.46 6.70
N VAL A 10 0.69 6.21 7.24
CA VAL A 10 0.97 7.59 6.77
C VAL A 10 1.52 7.60 5.35
N GLN A 11 2.36 6.63 4.98
CA GLN A 11 2.85 6.52 3.60
C GLN A 11 1.71 6.19 2.64
N LEU A 12 0.74 5.36 3.05
CA LEU A 12 -0.45 5.12 2.23
C LEU A 12 -1.25 6.40 2.01
N LEU A 13 -1.49 7.18 3.07
CA LEU A 13 -2.21 8.46 2.96
C LEU A 13 -1.49 9.43 2.01
N ASN A 14 -0.18 9.56 2.13
CA ASN A 14 0.62 10.43 1.25
C ASN A 14 0.49 10.01 -0.23
N VAL A 15 0.45 8.70 -0.51
CA VAL A 15 0.24 8.19 -1.87
C VAL A 15 -1.17 8.50 -2.37
N LEU A 16 -2.19 8.34 -1.53
CA LEU A 16 -3.58 8.64 -1.90
C LEU A 16 -3.79 10.13 -2.19
N GLU A 17 -3.20 11.01 -1.37
CA GLU A 17 -3.21 12.45 -1.61
C GLU A 17 -2.52 12.80 -2.93
N TRP A 18 -1.38 12.18 -3.22
CA TRP A 18 -0.70 12.36 -4.49
C TRP A 18 -1.55 11.89 -5.69
N VAL A 19 -2.17 10.71 -5.60
CA VAL A 19 -3.08 10.22 -6.66
C VAL A 19 -4.22 11.20 -6.89
N HIS A 20 -4.83 11.71 -5.81
CA HIS A 20 -5.93 12.67 -5.88
C HIS A 20 -5.52 14.00 -6.53
N THR A 21 -4.35 14.53 -6.18
CA THR A 21 -3.85 15.83 -6.67
C THR A 21 -3.31 15.78 -8.10
N GLN A 22 -2.92 14.60 -8.61
CA GLN A 22 -2.45 14.44 -9.99
C GLN A 22 -3.56 14.46 -11.05
N GLY A 23 -4.84 14.57 -10.65
CA GLY A 23 -5.94 14.88 -11.57
C GLY A 23 -6.27 13.79 -12.62
N GLY A 24 -5.87 12.54 -12.38
CA GLY A 24 -6.27 11.43 -13.23
C GLY A 24 -7.61 10.84 -12.76
N ASP A 25 -8.65 10.95 -13.59
CA ASP A 25 -9.94 10.23 -13.43
C ASP A 25 -9.78 8.70 -13.28
N ASP A 26 -8.58 8.16 -13.51
CA ASP A 26 -8.26 6.74 -13.38
C ASP A 26 -7.48 6.42 -12.09
N PRO A 27 -8.15 6.08 -10.97
CA PRO A 27 -7.50 5.58 -9.76
C PRO A 27 -6.70 4.29 -9.97
N ALA A 28 -6.91 3.54 -11.07
CA ALA A 28 -6.13 2.36 -11.41
C ALA A 28 -4.76 2.71 -12.06
N ALA A 29 -4.50 3.97 -12.39
CA ALA A 29 -3.22 4.42 -12.96
C ALA A 29 -2.03 4.24 -11.99
N THR A 30 -2.30 4.07 -10.69
CA THR A 30 -1.29 3.83 -9.64
C THR A 30 -1.55 2.52 -8.93
N THR A 31 -0.55 1.65 -8.92
CA THR A 31 -0.55 0.44 -8.09
C THR A 31 0.23 0.70 -6.80
N VAL A 32 -0.41 0.49 -5.67
CA VAL A 32 0.21 0.55 -4.35
C VAL A 32 0.66 -0.84 -3.94
N VAL A 33 1.91 -0.97 -3.52
CA VAL A 33 2.50 -2.20 -2.97
C VAL A 33 2.75 -1.98 -1.49
N VAL A 34 2.05 -2.75 -0.66
CA VAL A 34 2.19 -2.72 0.79
C VAL A 34 3.28 -3.69 1.21
N LEU A 35 4.29 -3.17 1.90
CA LEU A 35 5.38 -3.91 2.55
C LEU A 35 5.07 -3.92 4.05
N PRO A 36 4.32 -4.91 4.55
CA PRO A 36 3.77 -4.83 5.89
C PRO A 36 4.87 -4.91 6.96
N PRO A 37 4.76 -4.12 8.03
CA PRO A 37 5.66 -4.23 9.16
C PRO A 37 5.48 -5.58 9.87
N VAL A 38 6.51 -6.00 10.60
CA VAL A 38 6.53 -7.28 11.32
C VAL A 38 5.72 -7.23 12.62
N ASP A 39 5.51 -6.05 13.21
CA ASP A 39 4.75 -5.93 14.44
C ASP A 39 3.24 -6.07 14.18
N PRO A 40 2.50 -6.82 15.02
CA PRO A 40 1.09 -7.11 14.75
C PRO A 40 0.17 -5.88 14.70
N MET A 41 0.45 -4.85 15.51
CA MET A 41 -0.42 -3.69 15.68
C MET A 41 -0.40 -2.78 14.45
N SER A 42 0.79 -2.37 14.00
CA SER A 42 0.93 -1.55 12.80
C SER A 42 0.50 -2.32 11.54
N ARG A 43 0.72 -3.64 11.51
CA ARG A 43 0.22 -4.51 10.44
C ARG A 43 -1.31 -4.52 10.35
N GLY A 44 -1.99 -4.61 11.49
CA GLY A 44 -3.46 -4.56 11.57
C GLY A 44 -4.03 -3.23 11.08
N GLN A 45 -3.43 -2.11 11.48
CA GLN A 45 -3.83 -0.78 11.00
C GLN A 45 -3.63 -0.62 9.50
N LEU A 46 -2.45 -1.00 8.99
CA LEU A 46 -2.13 -0.90 7.57
C LEU A 46 -3.03 -1.78 6.72
N ARG A 47 -3.45 -2.95 7.23
CA ARG A 47 -4.43 -3.80 6.57
C ARG A 47 -5.80 -3.13 6.43
N ARG A 48 -6.34 -2.56 7.51
CA ARG A 48 -7.61 -1.82 7.46
C ARG A 48 -7.54 -0.66 6.46
N MET A 49 -6.44 0.08 6.47
CA MET A 49 -6.19 1.20 5.54
C MET A 49 -6.11 0.73 4.08
N ALA A 50 -5.47 -0.41 3.82
CA ALA A 50 -5.41 -1.01 2.49
C ALA A 50 -6.77 -1.56 2.02
N GLU A 51 -7.63 -2.02 2.93
CA GLU A 51 -9.01 -2.41 2.61
C GLU A 51 -9.82 -1.19 2.16
N LEU A 52 -9.81 -0.10 2.94
CA LEU A 52 -10.48 1.16 2.57
C LEU A 52 -10.02 1.69 1.20
N ALA A 53 -8.71 1.69 0.92
CA ALA A 53 -8.20 2.15 -0.38
C ALA A 53 -8.69 1.30 -1.56
N ARG A 54 -8.86 -0.02 -1.37
CA ARG A 54 -9.44 -0.90 -2.41
C ARG A 54 -10.90 -0.62 -2.64
N ASP A 55 -11.66 -0.35 -1.58
CA ASP A 55 -13.08 0.00 -1.67
C ASP A 55 -13.29 1.29 -2.47
N GLU A 56 -12.31 2.20 -2.45
CA GLU A 56 -12.26 3.43 -3.27
C GLU A 56 -11.70 3.22 -4.69
N GLY A 57 -11.44 1.98 -5.11
CA GLY A 57 -10.99 1.65 -6.47
C GLY A 57 -9.47 1.74 -6.71
N ILE A 58 -8.66 1.98 -5.67
CA ILE A 58 -7.19 1.99 -5.78
C ILE A 58 -6.68 0.56 -5.87
N THR A 59 -5.77 0.30 -6.82
CA THR A 59 -5.12 -1.01 -6.94
C THR A 59 -4.09 -1.18 -5.83
N VAL A 60 -4.39 -2.02 -4.82
CA VAL A 60 -3.48 -2.29 -3.69
C VAL A 60 -3.06 -3.76 -3.64
N ARG A 61 -1.75 -4.00 -3.73
CA ARG A 61 -1.11 -5.32 -3.62
C ARG A 61 -0.40 -5.46 -2.28
N TRP A 62 -0.69 -6.52 -1.56
CA TRP A 62 0.00 -6.86 -0.33
C TRP A 62 1.17 -7.80 -0.64
N GLN A 63 2.39 -7.45 -0.19
CA GLN A 63 3.59 -8.21 -0.48
C GLN A 63 4.28 -8.61 0.82
N GLU A 64 4.16 -9.88 1.21
CA GLU A 64 4.89 -10.40 2.36
C GLU A 64 6.40 -10.31 2.11
N ALA A 65 7.15 -10.07 3.18
CA ALA A 65 8.60 -10.25 3.17
C ALA A 65 8.91 -11.65 2.65
N ARG A 66 9.88 -11.76 1.75
CA ARG A 66 10.36 -13.07 1.30
C ARG A 66 10.82 -13.79 2.57
N GLY A 67 10.22 -14.95 2.85
CA GLY A 67 10.52 -15.70 4.06
C GLY A 67 12.02 -15.79 4.26
N GLU A 68 12.45 -15.65 5.51
CA GLU A 68 13.81 -15.90 5.98
C GLU A 68 14.17 -17.39 5.77
N SER A 69 14.20 -17.82 4.51
CA SER A 69 14.97 -18.96 4.09
C SER A 69 16.40 -18.48 4.15
N GLY A 70 17.04 -18.77 5.29
CA GLY A 70 18.38 -18.35 5.67
C GLY A 70 19.34 -18.37 4.49
N ALA A 71 20.08 -17.28 4.35
CA ALA A 71 21.33 -17.31 3.59
C ALA A 71 22.25 -18.39 4.21
N PRO A 72 22.93 -19.21 3.38
CA PRO A 72 23.77 -20.31 3.82
C PRO A 72 24.97 -19.88 4.67
#